data_AF-A0A9D8SAZ9-F1
#
_entry.id   AF-A0A9D8SAZ9-F1
#
_cell.length_a   1.000
_cell.length_b   1.000
_cell.length_c   1.000
_cell.angle_alpha   90.00
_cell.angle_beta   90.00
_cell.angle_gamma   90.00
#
_symmetry.space_group_name_H-M   'P 1'
#
loop_
_entity.id
_entity.type
_entity.pdbx_description
1 polymer ?
#
loop_
_entity_poly.entity_id
_entity_poly.type
_entity_poly.pdbx_seq_one_letter_code
_entity_poly.pdbx_strand_id
1 'polypeptide(L)'
;GTIDTDALTVNAYLGFDGVEPFLVDGKAIYILVKTSNKGSGELQDLVLENGKKVYEHMGDLVSAWGEKSIGSHGYSDVGAVVGATYPAMLTELRERLPHTFFLVPGYGAQGGGAKDVVGAFKNGVGAVINSSRGILCAYKAQGLPAEKFAEAARIEAIRMRDEIMGAI
;
A
#
# COMPACT_ATOMS: atom_id res chain seq x y z
N GLY A 1 -15.85 -22.67 -1.13
CA GLY A 1 -14.94 -22.77 0.02
C GLY A 1 -14.69 -21.38 0.55
N THR A 2 -14.58 -21.22 1.86
CA THR A 2 -14.20 -19.97 2.52
C THR A 2 -12.69 -19.78 2.40
N ILE A 3 -12.23 -18.56 2.08
CA ILE A 3 -10.82 -18.19 2.12
C ILE A 3 -10.60 -17.49 3.46
N ASP A 4 -9.83 -18.11 4.34
CA ASP A 4 -9.38 -17.49 5.59
C ASP A 4 -8.09 -16.70 5.30
N THR A 5 -8.18 -15.38 5.38
CA THR A 5 -7.06 -14.44 5.15
C THR A 5 -6.93 -13.51 6.33
N ASP A 6 -5.72 -13.03 6.61
CA ASP A 6 -5.46 -12.06 7.67
C ASP A 6 -5.87 -10.64 7.27
N ALA A 7 -5.83 -10.34 5.97
CA ALA A 7 -6.20 -9.04 5.45
C ALA A 7 -6.90 -9.08 4.09
N LEU A 8 -7.67 -8.04 3.80
CA LEU A 8 -8.32 -7.84 2.51
C LEU A 8 -8.25 -6.38 2.04
N THR A 9 -8.32 -6.17 0.72
CA THR A 9 -8.38 -4.82 0.14
C THR A 9 -9.84 -4.43 -0.11
N VAL A 10 -10.26 -3.25 0.34
CA VAL A 10 -11.65 -2.77 0.25
C VAL A 10 -11.72 -1.49 -0.58
N ASN A 11 -12.70 -1.39 -1.48
CA ASN A 11 -13.09 -0.13 -2.09
C ASN A 11 -14.21 0.51 -1.26
N ALA A 12 -13.91 1.64 -0.61
CA ALA A 12 -14.83 2.33 0.30
C ALA A 12 -15.75 3.35 -0.39
N TYR A 13 -16.03 3.18 -1.69
CA TYR A 13 -16.89 4.11 -2.44
C TYR A 13 -18.28 4.31 -1.83
N LEU A 14 -18.83 3.29 -1.17
CA LEU A 14 -20.14 3.33 -0.51
C LEU A 14 -20.12 4.02 0.87
N GLY A 15 -18.95 4.45 1.36
CA GLY A 15 -18.79 4.98 2.71
C GLY A 15 -18.70 3.90 3.78
N PHE A 16 -18.87 4.31 5.04
CA PHE A 16 -18.62 3.45 6.21
C PHE A 16 -19.50 2.19 6.22
N ASP A 17 -20.77 2.28 5.86
CA ASP A 17 -21.69 1.14 5.85
C ASP A 17 -21.23 0.01 4.89
N GLY A 18 -20.46 0.35 3.86
CA GLY A 18 -19.82 -0.61 2.97
C GLY A 18 -18.50 -1.18 3.48
N VAL A 19 -17.91 -0.57 4.51
CA VAL A 19 -16.62 -0.95 5.14
C VAL A 19 -16.85 -1.71 6.44
N GLU A 20 -17.82 -1.29 7.25
CA GLU A 20 -18.12 -1.82 8.57
C GLU A 20 -18.20 -3.36 8.63
N PRO A 21 -18.80 -4.08 7.65
CA PRO A 21 -18.84 -5.55 7.69
C PRO A 21 -17.47 -6.23 7.63
N PHE A 22 -16.42 -5.52 7.20
CA PHE A 22 -15.05 -6.03 7.10
C PHE A 22 -14.19 -5.68 8.32
N LEU A 23 -14.69 -4.89 9.27
CA LEU A 23 -14.02 -4.57 10.52
C LEU A 23 -14.21 -5.72 11.51
N VAL A 24 -13.44 -6.79 11.30
CA VAL A 24 -13.50 -8.02 12.10
C VAL A 24 -12.30 -8.10 13.03
N ASP A 25 -12.54 -8.43 14.30
CA ASP A 25 -11.47 -8.59 15.29
C ASP A 25 -10.39 -9.58 14.82
N GLY A 26 -9.12 -9.16 14.93
CA GLY A 26 -7.97 -9.94 14.51
C GLY A 26 -7.76 -10.03 12.99
N LYS A 27 -8.52 -9.25 12.20
CA LYS A 27 -8.36 -9.12 10.75
C LYS A 27 -8.06 -7.66 10.40
N ALA A 28 -7.34 -7.46 9.30
CA ALA A 28 -7.02 -6.14 8.78
C ALA A 28 -7.70 -5.86 7.43
N ILE A 29 -7.88 -4.58 7.12
CA ILE A 29 -8.33 -4.15 5.80
C ILE A 29 -7.41 -3.07 5.24
N TYR A 30 -7.25 -3.03 3.93
CA TYR A 30 -6.55 -1.96 3.23
C TYR A 30 -7.51 -1.24 2.29
N ILE A 31 -7.82 0.02 2.59
CA ILE A 31 -8.79 0.80 1.82
C ILE A 31 -8.09 1.52 0.67
N LEU A 32 -8.71 1.53 -0.52
CA LEU A 32 -8.19 2.26 -1.67
C LEU A 32 -8.20 3.78 -1.40
N VAL A 33 -7.02 4.40 -1.30
CA VAL A 33 -6.87 5.85 -1.05
C VAL A 33 -6.34 6.58 -2.28
N LYS A 34 -5.07 6.33 -2.65
CA LYS A 34 -4.43 6.90 -3.85
C LYS A 34 -3.74 5.80 -4.63
N THR A 35 -4.34 5.35 -5.74
CA THR A 35 -3.86 4.19 -6.49
C THR A 35 -2.86 4.57 -7.59
N SER A 36 -2.14 3.58 -8.11
CA SER A 36 -1.01 3.78 -9.03
C SER A 36 -1.37 3.69 -10.53
N ASN A 37 -2.64 3.39 -10.85
CA ASN A 37 -3.12 3.27 -12.23
C ASN A 37 -3.27 4.64 -12.92
N LYS A 38 -3.17 4.66 -14.26
CA LYS A 38 -3.21 5.87 -15.09
C LYS A 38 -4.43 6.78 -14.85
N GLY A 39 -5.61 6.17 -14.64
CA GLY A 39 -6.86 6.89 -14.41
C GLY A 39 -7.13 7.28 -12.96
N SER A 40 -6.18 7.07 -12.03
CA SER A 40 -6.39 7.36 -10.61
C SER A 40 -6.82 8.82 -10.36
N GLY A 41 -6.26 9.75 -11.11
CA GLY A 41 -6.54 11.18 -10.96
C GLY A 41 -7.92 11.65 -11.43
N GLU A 42 -8.67 10.85 -12.19
CA GLU A 42 -10.01 11.23 -12.66
C GLU A 42 -10.99 11.51 -11.51
N LEU A 43 -10.84 10.76 -10.41
CA LEU A 43 -11.63 10.93 -9.20
C LEU A 43 -10.76 11.38 -8.02
N GLN A 44 -9.60 10.73 -7.82
CA GLN A 44 -8.86 10.84 -6.57
C GLN A 44 -8.21 12.21 -6.39
N ASP A 45 -7.94 12.93 -7.50
CA ASP A 45 -7.30 14.25 -7.49
C ASP A 45 -8.29 15.42 -7.58
N LEU A 46 -9.60 15.14 -7.64
CA LEU A 46 -10.62 16.17 -7.60
C LEU A 46 -10.56 16.94 -6.26
N VAL A 47 -10.71 18.25 -6.34
CA VAL A 47 -10.70 19.15 -5.18
C VAL A 47 -12.13 19.29 -4.65
N LEU A 48 -12.30 18.97 -3.37
CA LEU A 48 -13.55 19.16 -2.62
C LEU A 48 -13.73 20.63 -2.25
N GLU A 49 -14.95 21.00 -1.83
CA GLU A 49 -15.28 22.39 -1.43
C GLU A 49 -14.40 22.92 -0.28
N ASN A 50 -13.91 22.02 0.58
CA ASN A 50 -13.01 22.36 1.69
C ASN A 50 -11.52 22.48 1.27
N GLY A 51 -11.22 22.38 -0.03
CA GLY A 51 -9.88 22.50 -0.60
C GLY A 51 -9.03 21.22 -0.56
N LYS A 52 -9.49 20.15 0.12
CA LYS A 52 -8.82 18.85 0.11
C LYS A 52 -9.10 18.12 -1.19
N LYS A 53 -8.18 17.26 -1.62
CA LYS A 53 -8.45 16.29 -2.67
C LYS A 53 -9.25 15.10 -2.14
N VAL A 54 -9.94 14.39 -3.03
CA VAL A 54 -10.70 13.19 -2.68
C VAL A 54 -9.83 12.14 -1.98
N TYR A 55 -8.59 11.90 -2.43
CA TYR A 55 -7.71 10.93 -1.76
C TYR A 55 -7.34 11.36 -0.34
N GLU A 56 -7.16 12.67 -0.09
CA GLU A 56 -6.83 13.16 1.25
C GLU A 56 -8.00 12.97 2.21
N HIS A 57 -9.22 13.23 1.72
CA HIS A 57 -10.43 13.01 2.50
C HIS A 57 -10.68 11.51 2.76
N MET A 58 -10.43 10.66 1.75
CA MET A 58 -10.49 9.20 1.95
C MET A 58 -9.45 8.75 2.98
N GLY A 59 -8.24 9.31 2.97
CA GLY A 59 -7.24 9.08 4.01
C GLY A 59 -7.75 9.44 5.41
N ASP A 60 -8.38 10.62 5.56
CA ASP A 60 -8.97 11.03 6.84
C ASP A 60 -10.03 10.04 7.34
N LEU A 61 -10.90 9.55 6.44
CA LEU A 61 -11.91 8.55 6.76
C LEU A 61 -11.28 7.24 7.22
N VAL A 62 -10.24 6.76 6.51
CA VAL A 62 -9.46 5.57 6.90
C VAL A 62 -8.88 5.73 8.30
N SER A 63 -8.29 6.88 8.61
CA SER A 63 -7.76 7.16 9.95
C SER A 63 -8.84 7.17 11.02
N ALA A 64 -10.01 7.76 10.73
CA ALA A 64 -11.13 7.82 11.67
C ALA A 64 -11.73 6.44 11.93
N TRP A 65 -11.92 5.62 10.89
CA TRP A 65 -12.45 4.26 11.02
C TRP A 65 -11.49 3.33 11.77
N GLY A 66 -10.19 3.58 11.68
CA GLY A 66 -9.15 2.82 12.36
C GLY A 66 -8.82 3.27 13.78
N GLU A 67 -9.35 4.39 14.26
CA GLU A 67 -8.91 5.01 15.53
C GLU A 67 -9.01 4.05 16.72
N LYS A 68 -10.07 3.23 16.77
CA LYS A 68 -10.32 2.29 17.87
C LYS A 68 -9.51 1.00 17.78
N SER A 69 -8.88 0.71 16.63
CA SER A 69 -8.06 -0.49 16.41
C SER A 69 -6.55 -0.22 16.45
N ILE A 70 -6.13 0.97 16.90
CA ILE A 70 -4.70 1.27 17.09
C ILE A 70 -4.14 0.38 18.19
N GLY A 71 -3.28 -0.57 17.80
CA GLY A 71 -2.65 -1.52 18.69
C GLY A 71 -1.42 -0.97 19.41
N SER A 72 -0.75 -1.84 20.18
CA SER A 72 0.46 -1.50 20.97
C SER A 72 1.64 -1.03 20.13
N HIS A 73 1.68 -1.36 18.83
CA HIS A 73 2.70 -0.92 17.89
C HIS A 73 2.38 0.44 17.24
N GLY A 74 1.27 1.08 17.62
CA GLY A 74 0.88 2.41 17.14
C GLY A 74 0.25 2.42 15.74
N TYR A 75 -0.13 1.26 15.21
CA TYR A 75 -0.83 1.12 13.93
C TYR A 75 -2.22 0.51 14.10
N SER A 76 -3.14 0.94 13.25
CA SER A 76 -4.52 0.46 13.14
C SER A 76 -4.64 -0.71 12.17
N ASP A 77 -5.58 -1.62 12.44
CA ASP A 77 -5.96 -2.71 11.54
C ASP A 77 -6.71 -2.24 10.28
N VAL A 78 -7.12 -0.96 10.25
CA VAL A 78 -7.59 -0.25 9.05
C VAL A 78 -6.42 0.49 8.42
N GLY A 79 -5.90 -0.08 7.33
CA GLY A 79 -4.80 0.42 6.52
C GLY A 79 -5.26 1.12 5.24
N ALA A 80 -4.28 1.66 4.50
CA ALA A 80 -4.51 2.36 3.23
C ALA A 80 -3.70 1.73 2.09
N VAL A 81 -4.29 1.67 0.90
CA VAL A 81 -3.57 1.41 -0.34
C VAL A 81 -3.12 2.74 -0.93
N VAL A 82 -1.80 2.94 -0.99
CA VAL A 82 -1.17 4.15 -1.52
C VAL A 82 -0.09 3.75 -2.54
N GLY A 83 -0.26 4.15 -3.79
CA GLY A 83 0.58 3.71 -4.91
C GLY A 83 1.95 4.38 -4.95
N ALA A 84 2.97 3.64 -5.40
CA ALA A 84 4.35 4.12 -5.53
C ALA A 84 4.56 5.16 -6.66
N THR A 85 3.59 5.35 -7.57
CA THR A 85 3.72 6.23 -8.75
C THR A 85 3.82 7.72 -8.41
N TYR A 86 3.40 8.14 -7.21
CA TYR A 86 3.36 9.54 -6.79
C TYR A 86 4.12 9.75 -5.46
N PRO A 87 5.46 9.79 -5.45
CA PRO A 87 6.27 9.84 -4.23
C PRO A 87 5.96 11.03 -3.31
N ALA A 88 5.61 12.19 -3.89
CA ALA A 88 5.23 13.37 -3.13
C ALA A 88 3.92 13.14 -2.35
N MET A 89 2.90 12.59 -3.00
CA MET A 89 1.60 12.28 -2.36
C MET A 89 1.74 11.16 -1.33
N LEU A 90 2.62 10.19 -1.58
CA LEU A 90 2.93 9.13 -0.63
C LEU A 90 3.52 9.69 0.67
N THR A 91 4.45 10.65 0.56
CA THR A 91 5.06 11.34 1.71
C THR A 91 4.03 12.19 2.45
N GLU A 92 3.23 12.99 1.74
CA GLU A 92 2.14 13.80 2.31
C GLU A 92 1.14 12.93 3.08
N LEU A 93 0.71 11.80 2.49
CA LEU A 93 -0.20 10.87 3.14
C LEU A 93 0.44 10.19 4.36
N ARG A 94 1.74 9.88 4.31
CA ARG A 94 2.44 9.28 5.45
C ARG A 94 2.44 10.19 6.67
N GLU A 95 2.66 11.49 6.45
CA GLU A 95 2.60 12.51 7.50
C GLU A 95 1.17 12.69 8.03
N ARG A 96 0.19 12.73 7.11
CA ARG A 96 -1.23 12.90 7.43
C ARG A 96 -1.82 11.72 8.21
N LEU A 97 -1.35 10.51 7.96
CA LEU A 97 -1.95 9.26 8.46
C LEU A 97 -1.00 8.51 9.40
N PRO A 98 -0.51 9.07 10.51
CA PRO A 98 0.62 8.51 11.28
C PRO A 98 0.39 7.09 11.82
N HIS A 99 -0.87 6.70 12.04
CA HIS A 99 -1.26 5.40 12.60
C HIS A 99 -1.79 4.40 11.55
N THR A 100 -1.82 4.76 10.27
CA THR A 100 -2.36 3.90 9.21
C THR A 100 -1.25 3.07 8.57
N PHE A 101 -1.40 1.75 8.52
CA PHE A 101 -0.43 0.90 7.82
C PHE A 101 -0.66 0.98 6.30
N PHE A 102 0.41 1.15 5.51
CA PHE A 102 0.29 1.31 4.05
C PHE A 102 0.59 0.00 3.31
N LEU A 103 -0.31 -0.37 2.41
CA LEU A 103 -0.02 -1.32 1.34
C LEU A 103 0.37 -0.52 0.09
N VAL A 104 1.61 -0.67 -0.35
CA VAL A 104 2.17 0.13 -1.45
C VAL A 104 2.39 -0.72 -2.69
N PRO A 105 1.43 -0.77 -3.63
CA PRO A 105 1.61 -1.43 -4.91
C PRO A 105 2.41 -0.57 -5.88
N GLY A 106 3.06 -1.24 -6.84
CA GLY A 106 3.62 -0.59 -8.03
C GLY A 106 5.14 -0.56 -8.10
N TYR A 107 5.86 -1.12 -7.13
CA TYR A 107 7.32 -1.26 -7.19
C TYR A 107 7.75 -2.10 -8.40
N GLY A 108 8.73 -1.60 -9.15
CA GLY A 108 9.36 -2.23 -10.31
C GLY A 108 8.48 -2.29 -11.56
N ALA A 109 7.26 -2.82 -11.45
CA ALA A 109 6.40 -3.12 -12.60
C ALA A 109 5.69 -1.88 -13.19
N GLN A 110 5.60 -0.78 -12.43
CA GLN A 110 4.99 0.48 -12.88
C GLN A 110 6.00 1.64 -12.93
N GLY A 111 7.30 1.32 -12.87
CA GLY A 111 8.39 2.28 -12.98
C GLY A 111 8.89 2.86 -11.65
N GLY A 112 8.30 2.52 -10.50
CA GLY A 112 8.77 2.96 -9.18
C GLY A 112 9.95 2.13 -8.68
N GLY A 113 10.99 2.77 -8.16
CA GLY A 113 12.14 2.15 -7.50
C GLY A 113 12.16 2.39 -5.98
N ALA A 114 13.27 2.01 -5.32
CA ALA A 114 13.43 2.16 -3.87
C ALA A 114 13.19 3.58 -3.37
N LYS A 115 13.73 4.58 -4.06
CA LYS A 115 13.58 6.00 -3.69
C LYS A 115 12.13 6.49 -3.74
N ASP A 116 11.31 5.89 -4.59
CA ASP A 116 9.92 6.30 -4.79
C ASP A 116 8.99 5.81 -3.66
N VAL A 117 9.43 4.81 -2.89
CA VAL A 117 8.65 4.22 -1.80
C VAL A 117 9.13 4.60 -0.40
N VAL A 118 10.29 5.27 -0.28
CA VAL A 118 10.85 5.70 1.03
C VAL A 118 9.85 6.55 1.81
N GLY A 119 9.12 7.44 1.12
CA GLY A 119 8.08 8.28 1.72
C GLY A 119 6.93 7.51 2.38
N ALA A 120 6.78 6.21 2.14
CA ALA A 120 5.77 5.38 2.80
C ALA A 120 6.13 5.00 4.25
N PHE A 121 7.40 5.13 4.63
CA PHE A 121 7.90 4.67 5.92
C PHE A 121 8.10 5.82 6.89
N LYS A 122 7.93 5.53 8.18
CA LYS A 122 8.35 6.40 9.27
C LYS A 122 9.24 5.58 10.20
N ASN A 123 10.50 5.99 10.38
CA ASN A 123 11.52 5.23 11.11
C ASN A 123 11.66 3.78 10.62
N GLY A 124 11.55 3.58 9.30
CA GLY A 124 11.66 2.26 8.65
C GLY A 124 10.48 1.31 8.82
N VAL A 125 9.36 1.75 9.42
CA VAL A 125 8.13 0.95 9.60
C VAL A 125 6.89 1.66 9.04
N GLY A 126 5.76 0.93 8.98
CA GLY A 126 4.45 1.47 8.62
C GLY A 126 3.99 1.22 7.19
N ALA A 127 4.76 0.46 6.40
CA ALA A 127 4.36 0.08 5.05
C ALA A 127 4.84 -1.32 4.66
N VAL A 128 4.08 -1.96 3.77
CA VAL A 128 4.49 -3.17 3.04
C VAL A 128 4.49 -2.84 1.54
N ILE A 129 5.62 -3.10 0.88
CA ILE A 129 5.79 -2.82 -0.55
C ILE A 129 5.46 -4.09 -1.34
N ASN A 130 4.49 -3.99 -2.25
CA ASN A 130 4.08 -5.10 -3.09
C ASN A 130 4.81 -5.08 -4.45
N SER A 131 5.47 -6.20 -4.78
CA SER A 131 6.05 -6.48 -6.09
C SER A 131 5.70 -7.90 -6.53
N SER A 132 4.75 -8.04 -7.45
CA SER A 132 4.33 -9.36 -7.96
C SER A 132 5.18 -9.78 -9.16
N ARG A 133 4.98 -9.16 -10.34
CA ARG A 133 5.67 -9.58 -11.58
C ARG A 133 7.19 -9.40 -11.52
N GLY A 134 7.69 -8.40 -10.80
CA GLY A 134 9.13 -8.20 -10.62
C GLY A 134 9.79 -9.43 -10.00
N ILE A 135 9.20 -9.95 -8.92
CA ILE A 135 9.67 -11.15 -8.23
C ILE A 135 9.33 -12.43 -9.01
N LEU A 136 8.07 -12.60 -9.42
CA LEU A 136 7.60 -13.83 -10.07
C LEU A 136 8.23 -14.07 -11.46
N CYS A 137 8.60 -13.02 -12.19
CA CYS A 137 9.20 -13.15 -13.52
C CYS A 137 10.71 -12.85 -13.52
N ALA A 138 11.34 -12.75 -12.35
CA ALA A 138 12.78 -12.49 -12.22
C ALA A 138 13.63 -13.47 -13.04
N TYR A 139 13.29 -14.77 -13.00
CA TYR A 139 13.99 -15.80 -13.76
C TYR A 139 14.01 -15.52 -15.28
N LYS A 140 12.91 -15.00 -15.84
CA LYS A 140 12.83 -14.64 -17.26
C LYS A 140 13.74 -13.46 -17.58
N ALA A 141 13.76 -12.44 -16.72
CA ALA A 141 14.62 -11.27 -16.88
C ALA A 141 16.12 -11.64 -16.79
N GLN A 142 16.45 -12.67 -16.03
CA GLN A 142 17.80 -13.20 -15.86
C GLN A 142 18.19 -14.26 -16.91
N GLY A 143 17.29 -14.61 -17.84
CA GLY A 143 17.55 -15.66 -18.83
C GLY A 143 17.67 -17.07 -18.25
N LEU A 144 17.14 -17.29 -17.04
CA LEU A 144 17.17 -18.57 -16.35
C LEU A 144 16.01 -19.47 -16.79
N PRO A 145 16.15 -20.80 -16.72
CA PRO A 145 15.08 -21.72 -17.04
C PRO A 145 14.01 -21.73 -15.91
N ALA A 146 12.80 -22.23 -16.19
CA ALA A 146 11.64 -22.11 -15.29
C ALA A 146 11.83 -22.83 -13.94
N GLU A 147 12.64 -23.88 -13.91
CA GLU A 147 13.00 -24.65 -12.71
C GLU A 147 13.77 -23.80 -11.69
N LYS A 148 14.39 -22.70 -12.15
CA LYS A 148 15.11 -21.73 -11.33
C LYS A 148 14.22 -20.58 -10.83
N PHE A 149 12.92 -20.61 -11.09
CA PHE A 149 11.96 -19.57 -10.65
C PHE A 149 12.07 -19.25 -9.16
N ALA A 150 12.07 -20.27 -8.29
CA ALA A 150 12.05 -20.05 -6.83
C ALA A 150 13.35 -19.39 -6.33
N GLU A 151 14.50 -19.78 -6.90
CA GLU A 151 15.81 -19.20 -6.61
C GLU A 151 15.87 -17.74 -7.07
N ALA A 152 15.46 -17.47 -8.32
CA ALA A 152 15.45 -16.12 -8.87
C ALA A 152 14.49 -15.20 -8.10
N ALA A 153 13.30 -15.69 -7.72
CA ALA A 153 12.33 -14.94 -6.93
C ALA A 153 12.88 -14.59 -5.54
N ARG A 154 13.56 -15.52 -4.87
CA ARG A 154 14.22 -15.26 -3.58
C ARG A 154 15.31 -14.20 -3.71
N ILE A 155 16.18 -14.32 -4.71
CA ILE A 155 17.26 -13.35 -4.96
C ILE A 155 16.67 -11.96 -5.21
N GLU A 156 15.63 -11.87 -6.04
CA GLU A 156 14.98 -10.61 -6.36
C GLU A 156 14.27 -9.97 -5.16
N ALA A 157 13.62 -10.78 -4.31
CA ALA A 157 13.00 -10.31 -3.08
C ALA A 157 14.04 -9.76 -2.09
N ILE A 158 15.19 -10.44 -1.95
CA ILE A 158 16.31 -9.99 -1.11
C ILE A 158 16.89 -8.68 -1.66
N ARG A 159 17.18 -8.62 -2.97
CA ARG A 159 17.67 -7.41 -3.64
C ARG A 159 16.74 -6.22 -3.42
N MET A 160 15.44 -6.41 -3.66
CA MET A 160 14.42 -5.37 -3.46
C MET A 160 14.37 -4.89 -2.00
N ARG A 161 14.38 -5.82 -1.04
CA ARG A 161 14.43 -5.49 0.39
C ARG A 161 15.67 -4.65 0.70
N ASP A 162 16.85 -5.10 0.27
CA ASP A 162 18.11 -4.44 0.59
C ASP A 162 18.22 -3.05 -0.06
N GLU A 163 17.67 -2.88 -1.27
CA GLU A 163 17.57 -1.58 -1.94
C GLU A 163 16.65 -0.60 -1.20
N ILE A 164 15.50 -1.07 -0.71
CA ILE A 164 14.58 -0.25 0.08
C ILE A 164 15.22 0.09 1.44
N MET A 165 15.78 -0.90 2.12
CA MET A 165 16.44 -0.73 3.42
C MET A 165 17.66 0.20 3.35
N GLY A 166 18.37 0.24 2.22
CA GLY A 166 19.48 1.17 2.00
C GLY A 166 19.04 2.60 1.61
N ALA A 167 17.76 2.81 1.33
CA ALA A 167 17.20 4.11 0.94
C ALA A 167 16.39 4.80 2.05
N ILE A 168 15.90 4.04 3.03
CA ILE A 168 15.25 4.53 4.26
C ILE A 168 16.28 4.92 5.32
#